data_AF-A0A3D3FLK9-F1
#
_entry.id   AF-A0A3D3FLK9-F1
#
_cell.length_a   1.000
_cell.length_b   1.000
_cell.length_c   1.000
_cell.angle_alpha   90.00
_cell.angle_beta   90.00
_cell.angle_gamma   90.00
#
_symmetry.space_group_name_H-M   'P 1'
#
loop_
_entity.id
_entity.type
_entity.pdbx_description
1 polymer ?
#
loop_
_entity_poly.entity_id
_entity_poly.type
_entity_poly.pdbx_seq_one_letter_code
_entity_poly.pdbx_strand_id
1 'polypeptide(L)'
;MYEKILVCLDGSEASLAGGRVALHLAREPGTRLFATHIYDSRLHSDRFREMEPVLPERYQKEAVIAQLRDAHEQLIEEGFSALSFGYLDNFLREAKGSGIEVTQMHRQGRNYVEIHRLVREIGPDLLILGASGLGRLADRMGSTTTRLLSLVECDVLIARADMDGGSRFLAGIDGSEEALAGMAKALAWAKSFKAELNLAAAYDPSFHAQVFGAMGRSLSPRRQEEVGLDKQQDLHDEIIDDGLGKLYAVFLEQAMDRCLALGGTAKAHLLQGKPYQALVDSAKTEGANLIVVGRFGHHREELVPIGSNSEAVSRLASANVLVASSPSGRGKARTAGGGGKTAGPAPTAPAPAAPAAPEDIEWEPAALEALNRVPSFARPMARSAVELVVRKKGGSVIDLATFRNTALSFGMKPGGDPGEGKRG
;
A
#
# COMPACT_ATOMS: atom_id res chain seq x y z
N MET A 1 -9.53 -14.81 10.01
CA MET A 1 -9.11 -13.48 9.52
C MET A 1 -9.86 -13.12 8.24
N TYR A 2 -9.76 -13.95 7.21
CA TYR A 2 -10.45 -13.75 5.94
C TYR A 2 -11.64 -14.69 5.85
N GLU A 3 -12.81 -14.19 5.43
CA GLU A 3 -13.98 -15.02 5.19
C GLU A 3 -13.93 -15.58 3.76
N LYS A 4 -13.46 -14.78 2.79
CA LYS A 4 -13.39 -15.17 1.38
C LYS A 4 -12.01 -14.90 0.80
N ILE A 5 -11.40 -15.92 0.22
CA ILE A 5 -10.10 -15.85 -0.46
C ILE A 5 -10.30 -16.20 -1.93
N LEU A 6 -9.82 -15.33 -2.83
CA LEU A 6 -9.73 -15.62 -4.27
C LEU A 6 -8.26 -15.82 -4.64
N VAL A 7 -7.90 -16.99 -5.15
CA VAL A 7 -6.56 -17.28 -5.66
C VAL A 7 -6.58 -17.45 -7.18
N CYS A 8 -5.68 -16.77 -7.87
CA CYS A 8 -5.49 -16.89 -9.31
C CYS A 8 -4.25 -17.74 -9.60
N LEU A 9 -4.42 -18.80 -10.39
CA LEU A 9 -3.39 -19.78 -10.71
C LEU A 9 -3.18 -19.83 -12.21
N ASP A 10 -1.92 -19.80 -12.67
CA ASP A 10 -1.56 -19.89 -14.09
C ASP A 10 -0.47 -20.95 -14.35
N GLY A 11 -0.22 -21.82 -13.37
CA GLY A 11 0.81 -22.86 -13.42
C GLY A 11 2.24 -22.35 -13.21
N SER A 12 2.47 -21.04 -13.11
CA SER A 12 3.79 -20.52 -12.74
C SER A 12 4.13 -20.80 -11.28
N GLU A 13 5.43 -20.95 -10.98
CA GLU A 13 5.94 -21.15 -9.61
C GLU A 13 5.39 -20.11 -8.61
N ALA A 14 5.35 -18.84 -9.01
CA ALA A 14 4.83 -17.76 -8.19
C ALA A 14 3.33 -17.90 -7.90
N SER A 15 2.53 -18.30 -8.90
CA SER A 15 1.10 -18.55 -8.69
C SER A 15 0.85 -19.78 -7.81
N LEU A 16 1.63 -20.85 -7.98
CA LEU A 16 1.55 -22.06 -7.16
C LEU A 16 1.94 -21.80 -5.70
N ALA A 17 2.97 -20.98 -5.47
CA ALA A 17 3.32 -20.51 -4.13
C ALA A 17 2.16 -19.75 -3.48
N GLY A 18 1.50 -18.87 -4.25
CA GLY A 18 0.25 -18.21 -3.82
C GLY A 18 -0.86 -19.20 -3.49
N GLY A 19 -1.02 -20.25 -4.29
CA GLY A 19 -1.92 -21.38 -4.01
C GLY A 19 -1.66 -22.01 -2.65
N ARG A 20 -0.40 -22.35 -2.33
CA ARG A 20 -0.04 -22.94 -1.04
C ARG A 20 -0.35 -22.02 0.14
N VAL A 21 -0.14 -20.71 -0.02
CA VAL A 21 -0.55 -19.70 0.97
C VAL A 21 -2.07 -19.69 1.15
N ALA A 22 -2.83 -19.77 0.05
CA ALA A 22 -4.30 -19.83 0.08
C ALA A 22 -4.81 -21.06 0.84
N LEU A 23 -4.22 -22.24 0.58
CA LEU A 23 -4.56 -23.49 1.28
C LEU A 23 -4.24 -23.41 2.77
N HIS A 24 -3.09 -22.83 3.15
CA HIS A 24 -2.73 -22.65 4.54
C HIS A 24 -3.76 -21.77 5.28
N LEU A 25 -4.10 -20.62 4.69
CA LEU A 25 -5.07 -19.69 5.29
C LEU A 25 -6.49 -20.25 5.32
N ALA A 26 -6.86 -21.09 4.34
CA ALA A 26 -8.19 -21.71 4.28
C ALA A 26 -8.42 -22.84 5.29
N ARG A 27 -7.41 -23.22 6.08
CA ARG A 27 -7.58 -24.13 7.23
C ARG A 27 -8.36 -23.49 8.38
N GLU A 28 -8.42 -22.15 8.42
CA GLU A 28 -9.20 -21.42 9.41
C GLU A 28 -10.71 -21.66 9.20
N PRO A 29 -11.46 -22.08 10.24
CA PRO A 29 -12.89 -22.35 10.14
C PRO A 29 -13.68 -21.15 9.58
N GLY A 30 -14.62 -21.42 8.68
CA GLY A 30 -15.46 -20.40 8.06
C GLY A 30 -14.84 -19.72 6.83
N THR A 31 -13.58 -20.03 6.48
CA THR A 31 -12.95 -19.50 5.27
C THR A 31 -13.47 -20.21 4.02
N ARG A 32 -13.92 -19.45 3.03
CA ARG A 32 -14.33 -19.93 1.70
C ARG A 32 -13.25 -19.64 0.68
N LEU A 33 -12.76 -20.68 0.01
CA LEU A 33 -11.69 -20.58 -0.97
C LEU A 33 -12.24 -20.68 -2.39
N PHE A 34 -11.94 -19.66 -3.19
CA PHE A 34 -12.25 -19.58 -4.62
C PHE A 34 -10.96 -19.66 -5.42
N ALA A 35 -10.93 -20.50 -6.45
CA ALA A 35 -9.76 -20.64 -7.32
C ALA A 35 -10.15 -20.37 -8.77
N THR A 36 -9.31 -19.65 -9.51
CA THR A 36 -9.56 -19.31 -10.91
C THR A 36 -8.28 -19.36 -11.74
N HIS A 37 -8.44 -19.77 -13.00
CA HIS A 37 -7.56 -19.42 -14.09
C HIS A 37 -8.41 -18.77 -15.19
N ILE A 38 -7.86 -17.77 -15.86
CA ILE A 38 -8.52 -17.09 -16.98
C ILE A 38 -7.65 -17.24 -18.22
N TYR A 39 -8.29 -17.67 -19.29
CA TYR A 39 -7.67 -17.80 -20.61
C TYR A 39 -8.37 -16.87 -21.62
N ASP A 40 -7.63 -16.41 -22.63
CA ASP A 40 -8.18 -15.59 -23.71
C ASP A 40 -7.89 -16.25 -25.07
N SER A 41 -8.81 -17.07 -25.56
CA SER A 41 -8.69 -17.67 -26.90
C SER A 41 -8.91 -16.64 -28.02
N ARG A 42 -9.56 -15.50 -27.74
CA ARG A 42 -9.90 -14.50 -28.77
C ARG A 42 -8.66 -13.90 -29.42
N LEU A 43 -7.60 -13.67 -28.65
CA LEU A 43 -6.33 -13.18 -29.18
C LEU A 43 -5.78 -14.12 -30.28
N HIS A 44 -5.98 -15.42 -30.10
CA HIS A 44 -5.53 -16.42 -31.06
C HIS A 44 -6.43 -16.44 -32.30
N SER A 45 -7.76 -16.34 -32.12
CA SER A 45 -8.71 -16.20 -33.22
C SER A 45 -8.47 -14.94 -34.05
N ASP A 46 -8.16 -13.81 -33.42
CA ASP A 46 -7.85 -12.54 -34.12
C ASP A 46 -6.57 -12.67 -34.96
N ARG A 47 -5.52 -13.31 -34.42
CA ARG A 47 -4.28 -13.57 -35.17
C ARG A 47 -4.50 -14.49 -36.35
N PHE A 48 -5.35 -15.50 -36.23
CA PHE A 48 -5.72 -16.34 -37.37
C PHE A 48 -6.37 -15.51 -38.49
N ARG A 49 -7.33 -14.64 -38.14
CA ARG A 49 -7.98 -13.74 -39.11
C ARG A 49 -7.01 -12.80 -39.81
N GLU A 50 -6.04 -12.24 -39.08
CA GLU A 50 -4.97 -11.41 -39.65
C GLU A 50 -4.06 -12.19 -40.62
N MET A 51 -3.93 -13.50 -40.43
CA MET A 51 -3.12 -14.38 -41.29
C MET A 51 -3.87 -14.87 -42.53
N GLU A 52 -5.21 -14.79 -42.57
CA GLU A 52 -6.03 -15.27 -43.69
C GLU A 52 -5.50 -14.81 -45.08
N PRO A 53 -5.09 -13.53 -45.28
CA PRO A 53 -4.60 -13.06 -46.59
C PRO A 53 -3.24 -13.67 -47.01
N VAL A 54 -2.45 -14.20 -46.08
CA VAL A 54 -1.12 -14.75 -46.35
C VAL A 54 -1.09 -16.28 -46.33
N LEU A 55 -2.24 -16.93 -46.14
CA LEU A 55 -2.35 -18.38 -46.26
C LEU A 55 -2.09 -18.83 -47.71
N PRO A 56 -1.57 -20.05 -47.95
CA PRO A 56 -1.42 -20.59 -49.29
C PRO A 56 -2.72 -20.53 -50.11
N GLU A 57 -2.65 -20.22 -51.41
CA GLU A 57 -3.82 -20.00 -52.30
C GLU A 57 -4.90 -21.07 -52.20
N ARG A 58 -4.51 -22.35 -52.01
CA ARG A 58 -5.45 -23.47 -51.84
C ARG A 58 -6.42 -23.30 -50.67
N TYR A 59 -6.03 -22.52 -49.66
CA TYR A 59 -6.83 -22.22 -48.47
C TYR A 59 -7.56 -20.89 -48.54
N GLN A 60 -7.23 -20.01 -49.50
CA GLN A 60 -7.81 -18.66 -49.60
C GLN A 60 -9.23 -18.62 -50.17
N LYS A 61 -9.78 -19.77 -50.59
CA LYS A 61 -11.17 -19.86 -51.02
C LYS A 61 -12.09 -19.63 -49.82
N GLU A 62 -13.07 -18.73 -49.93
CA GLU A 62 -13.94 -18.32 -48.82
C GLU A 62 -14.56 -19.50 -48.07
N ALA A 63 -15.09 -20.49 -48.78
CA ALA A 63 -15.68 -21.68 -48.16
C ALA A 63 -14.66 -22.50 -47.34
N VAL A 64 -13.39 -22.50 -47.75
CA VAL A 64 -12.30 -23.20 -47.06
C VAL A 64 -11.82 -22.39 -45.87
N ILE A 65 -11.67 -21.06 -45.98
CA ILE A 65 -11.34 -20.19 -44.84
C ILE A 65 -12.41 -20.30 -43.75
N ALA A 66 -13.69 -20.27 -44.11
CA ALA A 66 -14.78 -20.40 -43.15
C ALA A 66 -14.67 -21.72 -42.36
N GLN A 67 -14.48 -22.84 -43.06
CA GLN A 67 -14.27 -24.15 -42.41
C GLN A 67 -13.02 -24.18 -41.53
N LEU A 68 -11.91 -23.59 -41.98
CA LEU A 68 -10.68 -23.53 -41.20
C LEU A 68 -10.86 -22.68 -39.94
N ARG A 69 -11.58 -21.55 -40.04
CA ARG A 69 -11.86 -20.65 -38.92
C ARG A 69 -12.67 -21.37 -37.86
N ASP A 70 -13.77 -22.03 -38.25
CA ASP A 70 -14.64 -22.76 -37.33
C ASP A 70 -13.88 -23.91 -36.65
N ALA A 71 -13.15 -24.71 -37.42
CA ALA A 71 -12.35 -25.82 -36.88
C ALA A 71 -11.25 -25.33 -35.93
N HIS A 72 -10.56 -24.24 -36.30
CA HIS A 72 -9.50 -23.65 -35.49
C HIS A 72 -10.04 -23.03 -34.20
N GLU A 73 -11.14 -22.27 -34.27
CA GLU A 73 -11.78 -21.68 -33.08
C GLU A 73 -12.18 -22.76 -32.08
N GLN A 74 -12.81 -23.84 -32.55
CA GLN A 74 -13.18 -24.97 -31.70
C GLN A 74 -11.96 -25.63 -31.05
N LEU A 75 -10.94 -26.01 -31.82
CA LEU A 75 -9.74 -26.68 -31.30
C LEU A 75 -9.00 -25.82 -30.27
N ILE A 76 -8.95 -24.51 -30.50
CA ILE A 76 -8.27 -23.57 -29.63
C ILE A 76 -9.08 -23.33 -28.36
N GLU A 77 -10.39 -23.20 -28.45
CA GLU A 77 -11.24 -23.08 -27.27
C GLU A 77 -11.16 -24.33 -26.39
N GLU A 78 -11.31 -25.52 -26.97
CA GLU A 78 -11.20 -26.80 -26.26
C GLU A 78 -9.81 -26.97 -25.63
N GLY A 79 -8.75 -26.68 -26.39
CA GLY A 79 -7.37 -26.78 -25.91
C GLY A 79 -7.05 -25.82 -24.77
N PHE A 80 -7.40 -24.53 -24.90
CA PHE A 80 -7.15 -23.53 -23.86
C PHE A 80 -8.01 -23.78 -22.62
N SER A 81 -9.25 -24.21 -22.80
CA SER A 81 -10.13 -24.65 -21.72
C SER A 81 -9.49 -25.81 -20.94
N ALA A 82 -9.07 -26.88 -21.62
CA ALA A 82 -8.42 -28.03 -21.00
C ALA A 82 -7.13 -27.64 -20.25
N LEU A 83 -6.28 -26.79 -20.84
CA LEU A 83 -5.09 -26.26 -20.16
C LEU A 83 -5.45 -25.44 -18.91
N SER A 84 -6.49 -24.62 -19.01
CA SER A 84 -6.99 -23.82 -17.88
C SER A 84 -7.42 -24.68 -16.71
N PHE A 85 -8.14 -25.78 -16.96
CA PHE A 85 -8.49 -26.76 -15.94
C PHE A 85 -7.23 -27.45 -15.39
N GLY A 86 -6.30 -27.84 -16.27
CA GLY A 86 -5.05 -28.50 -15.90
C GLY A 86 -4.18 -27.69 -14.93
N TYR A 87 -4.16 -26.36 -15.05
CA TYR A 87 -3.44 -25.50 -14.09
C TYR A 87 -4.00 -25.53 -12.68
N LEU A 88 -5.28 -25.91 -12.50
CA LEU A 88 -5.92 -26.03 -11.20
C LEU A 88 -5.81 -27.44 -10.60
N ASP A 89 -5.62 -28.48 -11.41
CA ASP A 89 -5.72 -29.88 -10.98
C ASP A 89 -4.85 -30.23 -9.77
N ASN A 90 -3.58 -29.84 -9.79
CA ASN A 90 -2.66 -30.13 -8.68
C ASN A 90 -3.09 -29.43 -7.39
N PHE A 91 -3.45 -28.14 -7.50
CA PHE A 91 -3.95 -27.35 -6.37
C PHE A 91 -5.24 -27.94 -5.78
N LEU A 92 -6.18 -28.35 -6.64
CA LEU A 92 -7.45 -28.97 -6.21
C LEU A 92 -7.23 -30.32 -5.54
N ARG A 93 -6.25 -31.10 -6.02
CA ARG A 93 -5.86 -32.37 -5.39
C ARG A 93 -5.27 -32.14 -4.00
N GLU A 94 -4.40 -31.15 -3.84
CA GLU A 94 -3.83 -30.76 -2.55
C GLU A 94 -4.90 -30.23 -1.58
N ALA A 95 -5.84 -29.41 -2.07
CA ALA A 95 -6.97 -28.91 -1.29
C ALA A 95 -7.84 -30.06 -0.78
N LYS A 96 -8.21 -30.98 -1.67
CA LYS A 96 -9.01 -32.17 -1.32
C LYS A 96 -8.29 -33.06 -0.31
N GLY A 97 -6.98 -33.28 -0.48
CA GLY A 97 -6.15 -34.03 0.47
C GLY A 97 -6.08 -33.38 1.86
N SER A 98 -6.27 -32.06 1.92
CA SER A 98 -6.32 -31.28 3.17
C SER A 98 -7.74 -31.08 3.71
N GLY A 99 -8.78 -31.65 3.08
CA GLY A 99 -10.17 -31.47 3.46
C GLY A 99 -10.73 -30.06 3.20
N ILE A 100 -10.10 -29.28 2.32
CA ILE A 100 -10.50 -27.91 1.99
C ILE A 100 -11.39 -27.94 0.74
N GLU A 101 -12.61 -27.42 0.87
CA GLU A 101 -13.51 -27.24 -0.26
C GLU A 101 -13.11 -25.99 -1.07
N VAL A 102 -12.95 -26.16 -2.38
CA VAL A 102 -12.59 -25.08 -3.31
C VAL A 102 -13.71 -24.87 -4.31
N THR A 103 -14.22 -23.64 -4.38
CA THR A 103 -15.12 -23.22 -5.45
C THR A 103 -14.31 -22.79 -6.68
N GLN A 104 -14.41 -23.56 -7.77
CA GLN A 104 -13.71 -23.27 -9.01
C GLN A 104 -14.46 -22.22 -9.84
N MET A 105 -13.74 -21.22 -10.34
CA MET A 105 -14.28 -20.13 -11.14
C MET A 105 -13.61 -20.12 -12.53
N HIS A 106 -14.32 -20.58 -13.55
CA HIS A 106 -13.84 -20.58 -14.93
C HIS A 106 -14.40 -19.39 -15.68
N ARG A 107 -13.52 -18.65 -16.36
CA ARG A 107 -13.86 -17.46 -17.14
C ARG A 107 -12.95 -17.38 -18.36
N GLN A 108 -13.53 -17.07 -19.51
CA GLN A 108 -12.82 -16.74 -20.74
C GLN A 108 -12.78 -15.22 -20.89
N GLY A 109 -11.61 -14.68 -21.23
CA GLY A 109 -11.43 -13.27 -21.53
C GLY A 109 -10.09 -12.74 -21.05
N ARG A 110 -9.96 -11.40 -21.03
CA ARG A 110 -8.70 -10.76 -20.68
C ARG A 110 -8.47 -10.84 -19.17
N ASN A 111 -7.36 -11.46 -18.75
CA ASN A 111 -7.10 -11.86 -17.35
C ASN A 111 -7.46 -10.79 -16.31
N TYR A 112 -6.84 -9.60 -16.34
CA TYR A 112 -7.12 -8.58 -15.31
C TYR A 112 -8.58 -8.06 -15.32
N VAL A 113 -9.28 -8.15 -16.45
CA VAL A 113 -10.68 -7.71 -16.57
C VAL A 113 -11.59 -8.73 -15.89
N GLU A 114 -11.42 -10.01 -16.21
CA GLU A 114 -12.25 -11.06 -15.62
C GLU A 114 -11.93 -11.29 -14.14
N ILE A 115 -10.66 -11.19 -13.72
CA ILE A 115 -10.31 -11.23 -12.28
C ILE A 115 -10.99 -10.07 -11.55
N HIS A 116 -10.94 -8.85 -12.09
CA HIS A 116 -11.61 -7.71 -11.46
C HIS A 116 -13.13 -7.90 -11.38
N ARG A 117 -13.77 -8.50 -12.40
CA ARG A 117 -15.20 -8.88 -12.34
C ARG A 117 -15.47 -9.92 -11.26
N LEU A 118 -14.65 -10.97 -11.15
CA LEU A 118 -14.76 -11.97 -10.09
C LEU A 118 -14.59 -11.36 -8.69
N VAL A 119 -13.66 -10.42 -8.52
CA VAL A 119 -13.50 -9.68 -7.25
C VAL A 119 -14.78 -8.92 -6.90
N ARG A 120 -15.44 -8.28 -7.88
CA ARG A 120 -16.73 -7.60 -7.65
C ARG A 120 -17.89 -8.56 -7.40
N GLU A 121 -17.88 -9.73 -8.02
CA GLU A 121 -18.91 -10.77 -7.88
C GLU A 121 -18.81 -11.47 -6.50
N ILE A 122 -17.60 -11.85 -6.10
CA ILE A 122 -17.35 -12.63 -4.88
C ILE A 122 -17.27 -11.71 -3.64
N GLY A 123 -16.69 -10.52 -3.81
CA GLY A 123 -16.29 -9.63 -2.73
C GLY A 123 -15.26 -10.30 -1.80
N PRO A 124 -14.10 -10.77 -2.30
CA PRO A 124 -13.11 -11.44 -1.48
C PRO A 124 -12.45 -10.45 -0.51
N ASP A 125 -12.06 -10.94 0.66
CA ASP A 125 -11.26 -10.16 1.60
C ASP A 125 -9.78 -10.14 1.22
N LEU A 126 -9.33 -11.22 0.57
CA LEU A 126 -7.96 -11.40 0.07
C LEU A 126 -7.98 -11.92 -1.37
N LEU A 127 -7.29 -11.20 -2.26
CA LEU A 127 -6.92 -11.63 -3.60
C LEU A 127 -5.46 -12.08 -3.61
N ILE A 128 -5.18 -13.28 -4.10
CA ILE A 128 -3.83 -13.84 -4.21
C ILE A 128 -3.46 -13.95 -5.70
N LEU A 129 -2.34 -13.33 -6.06
CA LEU A 129 -1.79 -13.31 -7.41
C LEU A 129 -0.31 -13.71 -7.38
N GLY A 130 0.15 -14.45 -8.39
CA GLY A 130 1.58 -14.57 -8.64
C GLY A 130 2.18 -13.22 -9.07
N ALA A 131 3.42 -12.94 -8.66
CA ALA A 131 4.15 -11.74 -9.08
C ALA A 131 4.47 -11.78 -10.58
N SER A 132 4.70 -12.97 -11.13
CA SER A 132 5.03 -13.21 -12.54
C SER A 132 4.33 -14.48 -13.04
N GLY A 133 3.93 -14.50 -14.30
CA GLY A 133 3.35 -15.69 -14.95
C GLY A 133 4.36 -16.47 -15.81
N LEU A 134 3.87 -17.42 -16.60
CA LEU A 134 4.69 -18.34 -17.42
C LEU A 134 5.64 -17.67 -18.44
N GLY A 135 5.29 -16.49 -18.94
CA GLY A 135 6.09 -15.73 -19.92
C GLY A 135 7.14 -14.80 -19.31
N ARG A 136 7.71 -15.15 -18.15
CA ARG A 136 8.56 -14.25 -17.35
C ARG A 136 9.81 -13.81 -18.13
N LEU A 137 9.87 -12.51 -18.45
CA LEU A 137 11.05 -11.82 -18.92
C LEU A 137 11.57 -10.95 -17.76
N ALA A 138 12.65 -11.38 -17.11
CA ALA A 138 13.30 -10.73 -15.96
C ALA A 138 12.56 -10.78 -14.61
N ASP A 139 13.15 -10.16 -13.58
CA ASP A 139 12.63 -10.05 -12.20
C ASP A 139 11.57 -8.93 -12.08
N ARG A 140 10.65 -8.84 -13.05
CA ARG A 140 9.63 -7.79 -13.10
C ARG A 140 8.25 -8.36 -12.77
N MET A 141 7.47 -7.57 -12.03
CA MET A 141 6.06 -7.88 -11.79
C MET A 141 5.26 -7.89 -13.11
N GLY A 142 4.41 -8.89 -13.28
CA GLY A 142 3.52 -9.06 -14.41
C GLY A 142 2.48 -7.95 -14.54
N SER A 143 2.01 -7.75 -15.79
CA SER A 143 1.05 -6.69 -16.13
C SER A 143 -0.33 -6.92 -15.52
N THR A 144 -0.79 -8.17 -15.42
CA THR A 144 -2.05 -8.54 -14.75
C THR A 144 -2.03 -8.13 -13.28
N THR A 145 -0.98 -8.52 -12.55
CA THR A 145 -0.78 -8.18 -11.14
C THR A 145 -0.66 -6.67 -10.93
N THR A 146 0.13 -5.99 -11.76
CA THR A 146 0.26 -4.53 -11.73
C THR A 146 -1.10 -3.83 -11.86
N ARG A 147 -1.93 -4.22 -12.84
CA ARG A 147 -3.23 -3.60 -13.07
C ARG A 147 -4.20 -3.88 -11.94
N LEU A 148 -4.27 -5.13 -11.49
CA LEU A 148 -5.19 -5.51 -10.41
C LEU A 148 -4.86 -4.81 -9.11
N LEU A 149 -3.58 -4.64 -8.78
CA LEU A 149 -3.15 -3.94 -7.57
C LEU A 149 -3.78 -2.52 -7.48
N SER A 150 -3.87 -1.81 -8.61
CA SER A 150 -4.50 -0.49 -8.69
C SER A 150 -6.03 -0.49 -8.87
N LEU A 151 -6.63 -1.64 -9.18
CA LEU A 151 -8.07 -1.73 -9.48
C LEU A 151 -8.90 -2.30 -8.33
N VAL A 152 -8.33 -3.18 -7.51
CA VAL A 152 -9.06 -3.83 -6.41
C VAL A 152 -8.83 -3.13 -5.09
N GLU A 153 -9.81 -3.19 -4.20
CA GLU A 153 -9.75 -2.55 -2.88
C GLU A 153 -9.56 -3.54 -1.72
N CYS A 154 -9.67 -4.84 -1.96
CA CYS A 154 -9.38 -5.87 -0.96
C CYS A 154 -7.87 -5.97 -0.66
N ASP A 155 -7.51 -6.83 0.30
CA ASP A 155 -6.10 -7.17 0.49
C ASP A 155 -5.58 -7.89 -0.76
N VAL A 156 -4.33 -7.62 -1.12
CA VAL A 156 -3.68 -8.25 -2.26
C VAL A 156 -2.37 -8.87 -1.81
N LEU A 157 -2.27 -10.19 -1.92
CA LEU A 157 -1.00 -10.90 -1.82
C LEU A 157 -0.39 -11.05 -3.22
N ILE A 158 0.84 -10.56 -3.35
CA ILE A 158 1.69 -10.76 -4.51
C ILE A 158 2.72 -11.84 -4.14
N ALA A 159 2.43 -13.07 -4.54
CA ALA A 159 3.22 -14.24 -4.23
C ALA A 159 4.42 -14.40 -5.18
N ARG A 160 5.55 -14.83 -4.65
CA ARG A 160 6.83 -15.06 -5.34
C ARG A 160 7.46 -16.37 -4.93
N ALA A 161 7.37 -16.70 -3.64
CA ALA A 161 7.99 -17.87 -3.05
C ALA A 161 7.14 -18.43 -1.93
N ASP A 162 7.44 -19.65 -1.52
CA ASP A 162 6.74 -20.34 -0.44
C ASP A 162 6.98 -19.70 0.93
N MET A 163 6.01 -19.92 1.82
CA MET A 163 6.10 -19.55 3.23
C MET A 163 5.91 -20.81 4.08
N ASP A 164 6.79 -21.00 5.07
CA ASP A 164 6.80 -22.14 5.98
C ASP A 164 6.99 -21.72 7.46
N GLY A 165 7.12 -22.72 8.34
CA GLY A 165 7.28 -22.56 9.80
C GLY A 165 8.59 -21.93 10.29
N GLY A 166 9.47 -21.47 9.40
CA GLY A 166 10.69 -20.71 9.73
C GLY A 166 10.73 -19.32 9.09
N SER A 167 9.61 -18.90 8.51
CA SER A 167 9.47 -17.63 7.81
C SER A 167 9.73 -16.43 8.72
N ARG A 168 10.17 -15.33 8.11
CA ARG A 168 10.29 -14.02 8.77
C ARG A 168 9.46 -13.01 8.00
N PHE A 169 8.60 -12.29 8.70
CA PHE A 169 7.72 -11.28 8.12
C PHE A 169 8.19 -9.89 8.53
N LEU A 170 8.08 -8.92 7.63
CA LEU A 170 8.41 -7.53 7.87
C LEU A 170 7.18 -6.65 7.65
N ALA A 171 6.69 -5.95 8.68
CA ALA A 171 5.61 -4.98 8.53
C ALA A 171 6.17 -3.54 8.51
N GLY A 172 5.83 -2.78 7.47
CA GLY A 172 6.18 -1.37 7.35
C GLY A 172 5.28 -0.49 8.22
N ILE A 173 5.88 0.37 9.03
CA ILE A 173 5.22 1.28 9.97
C ILE A 173 5.56 2.73 9.59
N ASP A 174 4.53 3.55 9.38
CA ASP A 174 4.67 4.99 9.10
C ASP A 174 3.86 5.86 10.06
N GLY A 175 3.23 5.27 11.08
CA GLY A 175 2.34 5.95 12.04
C GLY A 175 0.88 6.00 11.64
N SER A 176 0.52 5.58 10.42
CA SER A 176 -0.87 5.60 9.95
C SER A 176 -1.70 4.44 10.49
N GLU A 177 -3.03 4.64 10.58
CA GLU A 177 -3.97 3.59 10.93
C GLU A 177 -3.94 2.44 9.90
N GLU A 178 -3.69 2.74 8.63
CA GLU A 178 -3.49 1.75 7.57
C GLU A 178 -2.26 0.87 7.83
N ALA A 179 -1.15 1.45 8.25
CA ALA A 179 0.05 0.70 8.61
C ALA A 179 -0.16 -0.14 9.87
N LEU A 180 -0.85 0.38 10.90
CA LEU A 180 -1.20 -0.38 12.11
C LEU A 180 -2.17 -1.53 11.81
N ALA A 181 -3.15 -1.32 10.92
CA ALA A 181 -4.02 -2.39 10.44
C ALA A 181 -3.24 -3.45 9.65
N GLY A 182 -2.28 -3.03 8.82
CA GLY A 182 -1.33 -3.91 8.15
C GLY A 182 -0.51 -4.73 9.13
N MET A 183 0.03 -4.10 10.17
CA MET A 183 0.78 -4.78 11.24
C MET A 183 -0.07 -5.82 11.98
N ALA A 184 -1.33 -5.48 12.32
CA ALA A 184 -2.23 -6.43 12.97
C ALA A 184 -2.48 -7.69 12.10
N LYS A 185 -2.58 -7.52 10.77
CA LYS A 185 -2.68 -8.64 9.83
C LYS A 185 -1.37 -9.42 9.76
N ALA A 186 -0.22 -8.73 9.70
CA ALA A 186 1.09 -9.36 9.71
C ALA A 186 1.29 -10.23 10.95
N LEU A 187 0.86 -9.76 12.13
CA LEU A 187 0.90 -10.52 13.37
C LEU A 187 0.04 -11.78 13.31
N ALA A 188 -1.19 -11.68 12.81
CA ALA A 188 -2.05 -12.85 12.73
C ALA A 188 -1.60 -13.84 11.65
N TRP A 189 -0.98 -13.39 10.55
CA TRP A 189 -0.26 -14.28 9.64
C TRP A 189 0.93 -14.92 10.33
N ALA A 190 1.74 -14.16 11.07
CA ALA A 190 2.91 -14.69 11.78
C ALA A 190 2.51 -15.79 12.76
N LYS A 191 1.40 -15.61 13.51
CA LYS A 191 0.83 -16.66 14.38
C LYS A 191 0.41 -17.91 13.59
N SER A 192 -0.30 -17.72 12.47
CA SER A 192 -0.79 -18.84 11.64
C SER A 192 0.35 -19.63 11.00
N PHE A 193 1.38 -18.94 10.50
CA PHE A 193 2.54 -19.54 9.85
C PHE A 193 3.65 -19.93 10.83
N LYS A 194 3.52 -19.61 12.13
CA LYS A 194 4.59 -19.74 13.14
C LYS A 194 5.88 -19.00 12.72
N ALA A 195 5.70 -17.85 12.09
CA ALA A 195 6.78 -16.99 11.59
C ALA A 195 7.21 -15.95 12.63
N GLU A 196 8.44 -15.47 12.51
CA GLU A 196 8.91 -14.32 13.29
C GLU A 196 8.41 -13.00 12.67
N LEU A 197 7.97 -12.05 13.49
CA LEU A 197 7.53 -10.73 13.02
C LEU A 197 8.56 -9.65 13.35
N ASN A 198 9.00 -8.94 12.32
CA ASN A 198 9.78 -7.72 12.40
C ASN A 198 8.89 -6.53 12.00
N LEU A 199 9.04 -5.40 12.68
CA LEU A 199 8.45 -4.11 12.35
C LEU A 199 9.56 -3.18 11.88
N ALA A 200 9.32 -2.44 10.80
CA ALA A 200 10.28 -1.46 10.31
C ALA A 200 9.61 -0.13 10.01
N ALA A 201 10.21 0.95 10.50
CA ALA A 201 9.82 2.31 10.16
C ALA A 201 11.02 2.99 9.51
N ALA A 202 10.79 3.62 8.37
CA ALA A 202 11.87 4.18 7.54
C ALA A 202 11.63 5.67 7.31
N TYR A 203 12.67 6.48 7.54
CA TYR A 203 12.67 7.92 7.27
C TYR A 203 13.83 8.27 6.35
N ASP A 204 13.64 9.27 5.48
CA ASP A 204 14.64 9.68 4.49
C ASP A 204 15.30 11.02 4.89
N PRO A 205 16.45 10.99 5.61
CA PRO A 205 17.19 12.22 5.91
C PRO A 205 17.77 12.86 4.63
N SER A 206 17.99 12.06 3.58
CA SER A 206 18.66 12.51 2.36
C SER A 206 17.75 13.29 1.40
N PHE A 207 16.43 13.20 1.54
CA PHE A 207 15.49 13.89 0.67
C PHE A 207 15.65 15.41 0.73
N HIS A 208 15.81 15.94 1.94
CA HIS A 208 15.89 17.38 2.15
C HIS A 208 17.20 17.95 1.61
N ALA A 209 18.34 17.27 1.84
CA ALA A 209 19.62 17.62 1.24
C ALA A 209 19.55 17.69 -0.30
N GLN A 210 18.81 16.77 -0.94
CA GLN A 210 18.61 16.79 -2.40
C GLN A 210 17.77 17.98 -2.87
N VAL A 211 16.72 18.35 -2.13
CA VAL A 211 15.88 19.51 -2.41
C VAL A 211 16.69 20.81 -2.27
N PHE A 212 17.44 20.99 -1.17
CA PHE A 212 18.31 22.15 -0.99
C PHE A 212 19.37 22.24 -2.09
N GLY A 213 20.01 21.12 -2.46
CA GLY A 213 20.93 21.08 -3.58
C GLY A 213 20.30 21.47 -4.92
N ALA A 214 19.06 21.05 -5.18
CA ALA A 214 18.33 21.46 -6.39
C ALA A 214 17.96 22.95 -6.37
N MET A 215 17.54 23.48 -5.21
CA MET A 215 17.26 24.91 -5.03
C MET A 215 18.52 25.76 -5.23
N GLY A 216 19.66 25.35 -4.64
CA GLY A 216 20.94 26.03 -4.80
C GLY A 216 21.41 26.06 -6.27
N ARG A 217 21.17 25.02 -7.05
CA ARG A 217 21.46 25.04 -8.50
C ARG A 217 20.48 25.91 -9.31
N SER A 218 19.26 26.11 -8.81
CA SER A 218 18.18 26.79 -9.54
C SER A 218 18.10 28.29 -9.23
N LEU A 219 18.58 28.71 -8.07
CA LEU A 219 18.56 30.11 -7.62
C LEU A 219 19.89 30.80 -7.94
N SER A 220 19.84 32.08 -8.33
CA SER A 220 21.05 32.90 -8.44
C SER A 220 21.67 33.12 -7.06
N PRO A 221 22.99 33.38 -6.96
CA PRO A 221 23.65 33.62 -5.68
C PRO A 221 22.95 34.68 -4.82
N ARG A 222 22.54 35.79 -5.46
CA ARG A 222 21.76 36.85 -4.81
C ARG A 222 20.44 36.34 -4.22
N ARG A 223 19.70 35.50 -4.95
CA ARG A 223 18.43 34.94 -4.45
C ARG A 223 18.63 33.92 -3.35
N GLN A 224 19.73 33.15 -3.38
CA GLN A 224 20.09 32.23 -2.30
C GLN A 224 20.37 32.98 -1.01
N GLU A 225 21.09 34.10 -1.09
CA GLU A 225 21.36 34.98 0.05
C GLU A 225 20.06 35.66 0.55
N GLU A 226 19.21 36.16 -0.35
CA GLU A 226 17.92 36.78 -0.02
C GLU A 226 16.98 35.81 0.74
N VAL A 227 16.96 34.52 0.38
CA VAL A 227 16.16 33.50 1.09
C VAL A 227 16.90 32.85 2.27
N GLY A 228 18.18 33.17 2.47
CA GLY A 228 19.01 32.61 3.52
C GLY A 228 19.19 31.09 3.40
N LEU A 229 19.39 30.59 2.18
CA LEU A 229 19.34 29.15 1.86
C LEU A 229 20.29 28.32 2.75
N ASP A 230 21.53 28.77 2.94
CA ASP A 230 22.54 28.07 3.75
C ASP A 230 22.09 27.94 5.21
N LYS A 231 21.57 29.02 5.81
CA LYS A 231 21.03 29.00 7.18
C LYS A 231 19.79 28.12 7.31
N GLN A 232 18.95 28.10 6.27
CA GLN A 232 17.77 27.22 6.25
C GLN A 232 18.20 25.76 6.17
N GLN A 233 19.23 25.44 5.40
CA GLN A 233 19.76 24.09 5.31
C GLN A 233 20.37 23.64 6.65
N ASP A 234 21.25 24.44 7.26
CA ASP A 234 21.87 24.11 8.55
C ASP A 234 20.83 23.85 9.66
N LEU A 235 19.81 24.73 9.76
CA LEU A 235 18.73 24.57 10.75
C LEU A 235 17.89 23.32 10.47
N HIS A 236 17.69 23.00 9.20
CA HIS A 236 16.92 21.86 8.78
C HIS A 236 17.65 20.55 9.09
N ASP A 237 18.96 20.48 8.83
CA ASP A 237 19.80 19.32 9.11
C ASP A 237 19.85 19.01 10.62
N GLU A 238 19.94 20.04 11.49
CA GLU A 238 20.02 19.86 12.95
C GLU A 238 18.68 19.46 13.60
N ILE A 239 17.55 20.00 13.12
CA ILE A 239 16.24 19.81 13.76
C ILE A 239 15.44 18.66 13.15
N ILE A 240 15.51 18.48 11.83
CA ILE A 240 14.55 17.65 11.12
C ILE A 240 15.02 16.21 10.99
N ASP A 241 16.30 15.94 10.76
CA ASP A 241 16.78 14.55 10.63
C ASP A 241 16.66 13.79 11.95
N ASP A 242 17.10 14.41 13.05
CA ASP A 242 16.93 13.88 14.40
C ASP A 242 15.45 13.86 14.82
N GLY A 243 14.68 14.88 14.40
CA GLY A 243 13.24 14.97 14.68
C GLY A 243 12.43 13.87 14.00
N LEU A 244 12.71 13.59 12.72
CA LEU A 244 12.08 12.53 11.94
C LEU A 244 12.46 11.16 12.50
N GLY A 245 13.73 10.93 12.82
CA GLY A 245 14.16 9.68 13.44
C GLY A 245 13.41 9.41 14.75
N LYS A 246 13.30 10.41 15.63
CA LYS A 246 12.53 10.32 16.89
C LYS A 246 11.04 10.08 16.64
N LEU A 247 10.44 10.76 15.68
CA LEU A 247 9.02 10.58 15.34
C LEU A 247 8.73 9.14 14.88
N TYR A 248 9.55 8.61 13.97
CA TYR A 248 9.38 7.25 13.46
C TYR A 248 9.71 6.19 14.54
N ALA A 249 10.61 6.49 15.48
CA ALA A 249 10.81 5.66 16.66
C ALA A 249 9.54 5.59 17.54
N VAL A 250 8.86 6.72 17.77
CA VAL A 250 7.58 6.74 18.48
C VAL A 250 6.51 5.92 17.75
N PHE A 251 6.45 5.99 16.41
CA PHE A 251 5.52 5.16 15.64
C PHE A 251 5.82 3.66 15.79
N LEU A 252 7.10 3.27 15.83
CA LEU A 252 7.50 1.89 16.11
C LEU A 252 7.08 1.45 17.51
N GLU A 253 7.31 2.29 18.53
CA GLU A 253 6.90 2.00 19.91
C GLU A 253 5.38 1.79 19.99
N GLN A 254 4.59 2.66 19.38
CA GLN A 254 3.12 2.50 19.31
C GLN A 254 2.72 1.19 18.62
N ALA A 255 3.38 0.83 17.52
CA ALA A 255 3.11 -0.42 16.83
C ALA A 255 3.52 -1.66 17.67
N MET A 256 4.62 -1.58 18.42
CA MET A 256 5.04 -2.63 19.35
C MET A 256 4.04 -2.80 20.50
N ASP A 257 3.60 -1.71 21.12
CA ASP A 257 2.58 -1.72 22.18
C ASP A 257 1.28 -2.34 21.66
N ARG A 258 0.86 -1.98 20.45
CA ARG A 258 -0.31 -2.56 19.80
C ARG A 258 -0.13 -4.05 19.51
N CYS A 259 1.06 -4.47 19.05
CA CYS A 259 1.40 -5.87 18.82
C CYS A 259 1.31 -6.67 20.14
N LEU A 260 1.86 -6.13 21.23
CA LEU A 260 1.80 -6.74 22.55
C LEU A 260 0.36 -6.84 23.08
N ALA A 261 -0.45 -5.79 22.92
CA ALA A 261 -1.87 -5.79 23.29
C ALA A 261 -2.69 -6.85 22.52
N LEU A 262 -2.28 -7.21 21.31
CA LEU A 262 -2.85 -8.28 20.51
C LEU A 262 -2.26 -9.67 20.84
N GLY A 263 -1.48 -9.78 21.92
CA GLY A 263 -0.85 -11.00 22.40
C GLY A 263 0.23 -11.51 21.45
N GLY A 264 1.00 -10.60 20.86
CA GLY A 264 2.11 -10.86 19.95
C GLY A 264 3.42 -10.29 20.44
N THR A 265 4.51 -10.66 19.79
CA THR A 265 5.84 -10.05 19.98
C THR A 265 6.44 -9.76 18.63
N ALA A 266 7.20 -8.67 18.52
CA ALA A 266 7.92 -8.32 17.31
C ALA A 266 9.25 -7.64 17.63
N LYS A 267 10.21 -7.70 16.69
CA LYS A 267 11.43 -6.90 16.73
C LYS A 267 11.22 -5.62 15.94
N ALA A 268 11.72 -4.48 16.44
CA ALA A 268 11.60 -3.20 15.75
C ALA A 268 12.93 -2.75 15.14
N HIS A 269 12.85 -2.20 13.93
CA HIS A 269 13.99 -1.69 13.17
C HIS A 269 13.68 -0.27 12.69
N LEU A 270 14.42 0.72 13.19
CA LEU A 270 14.39 2.07 12.64
C LEU A 270 15.39 2.15 11.48
N LEU A 271 14.92 2.48 10.30
CA LEU A 271 15.70 2.45 9.05
C LEU A 271 15.89 3.86 8.50
N GLN A 272 17.05 4.11 7.90
CA GLN A 272 17.36 5.35 7.19
C GLN A 272 17.33 5.14 5.67
N GLY A 273 16.78 6.12 4.96
CA GLY A 273 16.73 6.19 3.51
C GLY A 273 15.31 6.19 2.95
N LYS A 274 15.19 6.14 1.62
CA LYS A 274 13.89 6.13 0.93
C LYS A 274 13.03 4.96 1.44
N PRO A 275 11.82 5.19 1.96
CA PRO A 275 11.08 4.17 2.72
C PRO A 275 10.89 2.84 1.98
N TYR A 276 10.47 2.88 0.71
CA TYR A 276 10.29 1.65 -0.07
C TYR A 276 11.60 0.87 -0.26
N GLN A 277 12.73 1.55 -0.44
CA GLN A 277 14.03 0.93 -0.68
C GLN A 277 14.57 0.34 0.61
N ALA A 278 14.50 1.12 1.70
CA ALA A 278 14.90 0.67 3.04
C ALA A 278 14.13 -0.59 3.48
N LEU A 279 12.82 -0.67 3.23
CA LEU A 279 12.02 -1.86 3.52
C LEU A 279 12.44 -3.06 2.67
N VAL A 280 12.68 -2.88 1.37
CA VAL A 280 13.13 -3.95 0.47
C VAL A 280 14.51 -4.48 0.88
N ASP A 281 15.44 -3.58 1.19
CA ASP A 281 16.81 -3.93 1.57
C ASP A 281 16.85 -4.59 2.95
N SER A 282 16.05 -4.10 3.91
CA SER A 282 15.88 -4.72 5.22
C SER A 282 15.28 -6.12 5.09
N ALA A 283 14.22 -6.29 4.29
CA ALA A 283 13.62 -7.61 4.06
C ALA A 283 14.65 -8.60 3.48
N LYS A 284 15.48 -8.16 2.54
CA LYS A 284 16.56 -8.98 1.98
C LYS A 284 17.63 -9.32 3.02
N THR A 285 18.06 -8.34 3.81
CA THR A 285 19.10 -8.50 4.84
C THR A 285 18.68 -9.45 5.95
N GLU A 286 17.45 -9.30 6.42
CA GLU A 286 16.87 -10.10 7.51
C GLU A 286 16.38 -11.47 7.03
N GLY A 287 16.34 -11.72 5.72
CA GLY A 287 15.77 -12.93 5.14
C GLY A 287 14.24 -13.01 5.28
N ALA A 288 13.57 -11.86 5.32
CA ALA A 288 12.11 -11.82 5.36
C ALA A 288 11.51 -12.27 4.03
N ASN A 289 10.57 -13.22 4.08
CA ASN A 289 9.90 -13.78 2.91
C ASN A 289 8.48 -13.22 2.71
N LEU A 290 8.01 -12.33 3.60
CA LEU A 290 6.81 -11.52 3.42
C LEU A 290 7.07 -10.08 3.90
N ILE A 291 6.72 -9.11 3.07
CA ILE A 291 6.61 -7.70 3.46
C ILE A 291 5.14 -7.32 3.49
N VAL A 292 4.68 -6.74 4.61
CA VAL A 292 3.32 -6.24 4.78
C VAL A 292 3.35 -4.72 4.84
N VAL A 293 2.57 -4.08 3.98
CA VAL A 293 2.42 -2.62 3.94
C VAL A 293 0.96 -2.24 3.83
N GLY A 294 0.57 -1.11 4.42
CA GLY A 294 -0.73 -0.50 4.15
C GLY A 294 -0.86 -0.13 2.67
N ARG A 295 -2.08 -0.17 2.11
CA ARG A 295 -2.35 0.30 0.74
C ARG A 295 -2.07 1.80 0.61
N PHE A 296 -2.31 2.56 1.68
CA PHE A 296 -2.06 3.98 1.78
C PHE A 296 -1.29 4.27 3.07
N GLY A 297 -0.74 5.48 3.15
CA GLY A 297 -0.17 6.06 4.37
C GLY A 297 -0.71 7.47 4.59
N HIS A 298 -0.03 8.28 5.40
CA HIS A 298 -0.48 9.63 5.76
C HIS A 298 -0.71 10.59 4.59
N HIS A 299 -0.02 10.40 3.46
CA HIS A 299 -0.11 11.26 2.28
C HIS A 299 -1.12 10.74 1.24
N ARG A 300 -2.24 10.18 1.70
CA ARG A 300 -3.28 9.67 0.80
C ARG A 300 -3.96 10.81 0.07
N GLU A 301 -4.01 10.68 -1.26
CA GLU A 301 -4.76 11.55 -2.17
C GLU A 301 -5.97 10.81 -2.75
N GLU A 302 -7.06 11.53 -3.03
CA GLU A 302 -8.33 10.91 -3.47
C GLU A 302 -8.23 10.23 -4.85
N LEU A 303 -7.41 10.78 -5.75
CA LEU A 303 -7.31 10.31 -7.13
C LEU A 303 -6.33 9.15 -7.33
N VAL A 304 -5.58 8.77 -6.30
CA VAL A 304 -4.52 7.75 -6.40
C VAL A 304 -5.01 6.42 -5.82
N PRO A 305 -4.93 5.31 -6.56
CA PRO A 305 -5.50 4.02 -6.12
C PRO A 305 -4.63 3.25 -5.11
N ILE A 306 -3.36 3.63 -4.94
CA ILE A 306 -2.38 3.01 -4.04
C ILE A 306 -1.28 4.01 -3.69
N GLY A 307 -0.71 3.93 -2.49
CA GLY A 307 0.44 4.73 -2.08
C GLY A 307 1.72 4.39 -2.88
N SER A 308 2.54 5.40 -3.15
CA SER A 308 3.78 5.26 -3.92
C SER A 308 4.76 4.25 -3.32
N ASN A 309 4.93 4.27 -1.99
CA ASN A 309 5.78 3.31 -1.29
C ASN A 309 5.24 1.87 -1.42
N SER A 310 3.94 1.68 -1.25
CA SER A 310 3.30 0.36 -1.35
C SER A 310 3.40 -0.22 -2.76
N GLU A 311 3.22 0.63 -3.79
CA GLU A 311 3.44 0.24 -5.18
C GLU A 311 4.92 -0.11 -5.44
N ALA A 312 5.85 0.73 -4.99
CA ALA A 312 7.28 0.53 -5.20
C ALA A 312 7.80 -0.75 -4.52
N VAL A 313 7.44 -0.98 -3.25
CA VAL A 313 7.74 -2.24 -2.53
C VAL A 313 7.17 -3.42 -3.28
N SER A 314 5.90 -3.34 -3.71
CA SER A 314 5.26 -4.39 -4.49
C SER A 314 6.03 -4.73 -5.76
N ARG A 315 6.62 -3.74 -6.44
CA ARG A 315 7.39 -3.93 -7.69
C ARG A 315 8.82 -4.45 -7.45
N LEU A 316 9.50 -3.96 -6.42
CA LEU A 316 10.94 -4.15 -6.24
C LEU A 316 11.31 -5.29 -5.28
N ALA A 317 10.41 -5.69 -4.38
CA ALA A 317 10.70 -6.75 -3.43
C ALA A 317 10.90 -8.11 -4.14
N SER A 318 11.88 -8.88 -3.66
CA SER A 318 12.04 -10.30 -4.00
C SER A 318 11.18 -11.21 -3.12
N ALA A 319 10.74 -10.72 -1.96
CA ALA A 319 9.83 -11.39 -1.03
C ALA A 319 8.35 -11.32 -1.49
N ASN A 320 7.49 -12.14 -0.88
CA ASN A 320 6.05 -11.94 -1.01
C ASN A 320 5.68 -10.54 -0.49
N VAL A 321 4.66 -9.91 -1.08
CA VAL A 321 4.17 -8.62 -0.60
C VAL A 321 2.68 -8.68 -0.36
N LEU A 322 2.25 -8.40 0.86
CA LEU A 322 0.85 -8.19 1.21
C LEU A 322 0.57 -6.70 1.28
N VAL A 323 -0.26 -6.22 0.36
CA VAL A 323 -0.81 -4.86 0.41
C VAL A 323 -2.14 -4.91 1.15
N ALA A 324 -2.12 -4.44 2.39
CA ALA A 324 -3.26 -4.47 3.29
C ALA A 324 -4.17 -3.26 3.09
N SER A 325 -5.46 -3.52 2.88
CA SER A 325 -6.49 -2.50 2.86
C SER A 325 -7.18 -2.39 4.21
N SER A 326 -7.46 -1.17 4.67
CA SER A 326 -8.26 -0.95 5.87
C SER A 326 -9.76 -1.06 5.56
N PRO A 327 -10.59 -1.62 6.47
CA PRO A 327 -12.04 -1.66 6.31
C PRO A 327 -12.69 -0.29 6.04
N SER A 328 -12.08 0.80 6.53
CA SER A 328 -12.52 2.19 6.31
C SER A 328 -12.50 2.61 4.83
N GLY A 329 -11.79 1.88 3.97
CA GLY A 329 -11.72 2.13 2.53
C GLY A 329 -12.90 1.57 1.71
N ARG A 330 -13.64 0.58 2.23
CA ARG A 330 -14.70 -0.13 1.49
C ARG A 330 -15.97 0.72 1.25
N GLY A 331 -16.06 1.93 1.80
CA GLY A 331 -17.28 2.75 1.84
C GLY A 331 -17.34 3.97 0.90
N LYS A 332 -16.25 4.36 0.24
CA LYS A 332 -16.29 5.45 -0.76
C LYS A 332 -16.33 4.86 -2.16
N ALA A 333 -17.44 4.21 -2.50
CA ALA A 333 -17.70 3.75 -3.86
C ALA A 333 -17.53 4.94 -4.81
N ARG A 334 -16.58 4.83 -5.75
CA ARG A 334 -16.45 5.73 -6.89
C ARG A 334 -17.74 5.66 -7.70
N THR A 335 -18.65 6.60 -7.46
CA THR A 335 -19.80 6.82 -8.34
C THR A 335 -19.27 7.30 -9.68
N ALA A 336 -19.26 6.40 -10.66
CA ALA A 336 -19.10 6.75 -12.05
C ALA A 336 -20.41 7.38 -12.56
N GLY A 337 -20.34 8.62 -13.03
CA GLY A 337 -21.35 9.33 -13.82
C GLY A 337 -20.69 10.62 -14.30
N GLY A 338 -20.52 10.88 -15.59
CA GLY A 338 -21.62 11.09 -16.55
C GLY A 338 -21.81 12.60 -16.69
N GLY A 339 -21.43 13.16 -17.84
CA GLY A 339 -21.20 14.60 -18.02
C GLY A 339 -22.44 15.51 -17.97
N GLY A 340 -22.20 16.82 -17.82
CA GLY A 340 -23.16 17.88 -18.17
C GLY A 340 -23.22 19.09 -17.22
N LYS A 341 -22.53 20.17 -17.62
CA LYS A 341 -22.86 21.62 -17.49
C LYS A 341 -23.24 22.26 -16.13
N THR A 342 -22.34 23.18 -15.72
CA THR A 342 -22.54 24.56 -15.18
C THR A 342 -23.83 24.90 -14.41
N ALA A 343 -23.68 25.24 -13.12
CA ALA A 343 -24.41 26.32 -12.43
C ALA A 343 -23.63 26.73 -11.16
N GLY A 344 -23.56 28.03 -10.86
CA GLY A 344 -22.76 28.63 -9.79
C GLY A 344 -23.26 28.37 -8.36
N PRO A 345 -22.55 28.86 -7.33
CA PRO A 345 -22.77 28.45 -5.95
C PRO A 345 -23.78 29.37 -5.23
N ALA A 346 -24.77 28.77 -4.58
CA ALA A 346 -25.46 29.31 -3.40
C ALA A 346 -26.39 28.22 -2.81
N PRO A 347 -26.85 28.33 -1.56
CA PRO A 347 -26.11 28.43 -0.31
C PRO A 347 -26.40 27.19 0.58
N THR A 348 -25.47 26.85 1.46
CA THR A 348 -25.61 25.74 2.41
C THR A 348 -26.54 26.10 3.57
N ALA A 349 -27.60 25.29 3.76
CA ALA A 349 -28.36 25.17 5.00
C ALA A 349 -27.91 23.91 5.77
N PRO A 350 -28.06 23.86 7.11
CA PRO A 350 -27.11 23.19 7.99
C PRO A 350 -27.39 21.70 8.19
N ALA A 351 -26.33 20.95 8.43
CA ALA A 351 -26.37 19.54 8.82
C ALA A 351 -26.93 19.35 10.25
N PRO A 352 -27.59 18.22 10.53
CA PRO A 352 -28.14 17.92 11.86
C PRO A 352 -27.04 17.62 12.89
N ALA A 353 -27.35 17.92 14.15
CA ALA A 353 -26.42 17.92 15.28
C ALA A 353 -25.69 16.58 15.49
N ALA A 354 -24.37 16.67 15.60
CA ALA A 354 -23.48 15.59 16.00
C ALA A 354 -23.59 15.29 17.51
N PRO A 355 -23.32 14.04 17.95
CA PRO A 355 -23.20 13.71 19.36
C PRO A 355 -22.01 14.45 20.02
N ALA A 356 -22.11 14.68 21.32
CA ALA A 356 -21.27 15.59 22.12
C ALA A 356 -19.75 15.51 21.83
N ALA A 357 -19.16 16.68 21.64
CA ALA A 357 -17.75 16.92 21.30
C ALA A 357 -16.76 16.40 22.38
N PRO A 358 -15.54 15.99 21.99
CA PRO A 358 -14.43 15.89 22.92
C PRO A 358 -14.04 17.30 23.39
N GLU A 359 -13.67 17.45 24.65
CA GLU A 359 -13.28 18.73 25.27
C GLU A 359 -12.17 19.41 24.43
N ASP A 360 -12.50 20.55 23.82
CA ASP A 360 -11.57 21.37 23.06
C ASP A 360 -10.53 21.97 24.00
N ILE A 361 -9.25 21.77 23.68
CA ILE A 361 -8.15 22.43 24.40
C ILE A 361 -8.17 23.91 24.00
N GLU A 362 -8.27 24.78 25.00
CA GLU A 362 -8.32 26.23 24.78
C GLU A 362 -6.91 26.79 24.58
N TRP A 363 -6.71 27.56 23.52
CA TRP A 363 -5.45 28.24 23.24
C TRP A 363 -5.53 29.69 23.67
N GLU A 364 -4.61 30.10 24.55
CA GLU A 364 -4.48 31.51 24.90
C GLU A 364 -4.07 32.34 23.67
N PRO A 365 -4.57 33.58 23.50
CA PRO A 365 -4.25 34.42 22.35
C PRO A 365 -2.74 34.57 22.06
N ALA A 366 -1.92 34.69 23.11
CA ALA A 366 -0.47 34.80 22.97
C ALA A 366 0.20 33.51 22.48
N ALA A 367 -0.29 32.34 22.91
CA ALA A 367 0.16 31.04 22.42
C ALA A 367 -0.27 30.80 20.96
N LEU A 368 -1.48 31.25 20.60
CA LEU A 368 -1.99 31.18 19.23
C LEU A 368 -1.19 32.07 18.28
N GLU A 369 -0.81 33.27 18.72
CA GLU A 369 0.05 34.17 17.95
C GLU A 369 1.45 33.56 17.74
N ALA A 370 2.03 32.95 18.78
CA ALA A 370 3.30 32.24 18.67
C ALA A 370 3.20 31.03 17.71
N LEU A 371 2.09 30.28 17.74
CA LEU A 371 1.81 29.22 16.78
C LEU A 371 1.69 29.74 15.33
N ASN A 372 1.10 30.92 15.13
CA ASN A 372 0.97 31.53 13.81
C ASN A 372 2.32 32.00 13.23
N ARG A 373 3.32 32.30 14.07
CA ARG A 373 4.70 32.61 13.66
C ARG A 373 5.47 31.36 13.19
N VAL A 374 5.00 30.15 13.50
CA VAL A 374 5.54 28.90 12.94
C VAL A 374 5.21 28.85 11.43
N PRO A 375 6.17 28.43 10.57
CA PRO A 375 5.92 28.24 9.14
C PRO A 375 4.69 27.37 8.88
N SER A 376 3.90 27.72 7.86
CA SER A 376 2.58 27.11 7.58
C SER A 376 2.62 25.59 7.45
N PHE A 377 3.69 25.03 6.88
CA PHE A 377 3.87 23.59 6.70
C PHE A 377 4.12 22.84 8.01
N ALA A 378 4.72 23.48 9.03
CA ALA A 378 5.03 22.88 10.33
C ALA A 378 3.97 23.18 11.41
N ARG A 379 3.05 24.13 11.14
CA ARG A 379 2.02 24.58 12.08
C ARG A 379 1.06 23.48 12.56
N PRO A 380 0.55 22.56 11.72
CA PRO A 380 -0.31 21.47 12.18
C PRO A 380 0.42 20.50 13.13
N MET A 381 1.71 20.26 12.87
CA MET A 381 2.56 19.40 13.69
C MET A 381 2.87 20.05 15.04
N ALA A 382 3.27 21.33 15.04
CA ALA A 382 3.52 22.10 16.27
C ALA A 382 2.26 22.18 17.15
N ARG A 383 1.09 22.41 16.54
CA ARG A 383 -0.20 22.42 17.24
C ARG A 383 -0.48 21.08 17.93
N SER A 384 -0.38 20.00 17.17
CA SER A 384 -0.67 18.64 17.65
C SER A 384 0.29 18.22 18.78
N ALA A 385 1.57 18.60 18.69
CA ALA A 385 2.58 18.28 19.70
C ALA A 385 2.28 18.97 21.05
N VAL A 386 1.91 20.25 21.02
CA VAL A 386 1.58 21.02 22.24
C VAL A 386 0.28 20.52 22.88
N GLU A 387 -0.74 20.26 22.07
CA GLU A 387 -2.01 19.69 22.52
C GLU A 387 -1.82 18.30 23.18
N LEU A 388 -0.93 17.47 22.63
CA LEU A 388 -0.61 16.15 23.17
C LEU A 388 0.12 16.23 24.53
N VAL A 389 1.04 17.19 24.70
CA VAL A 389 1.74 17.41 25.98
C VAL A 389 0.78 17.89 27.06
N VAL A 390 -0.15 18.80 26.72
CA VAL A 390 -1.15 19.31 27.66
C VAL A 390 -2.14 18.24 28.06
N ARG A 391 -2.62 17.43 27.11
CA ARG A 391 -3.46 16.25 27.41
C ARG A 391 -2.77 15.25 28.34
N LYS A 392 -1.49 14.93 28.10
CA LYS A 392 -0.73 14.02 28.98
C LYS A 392 -0.59 14.55 30.42
N LYS A 393 -0.63 15.87 30.61
CA LYS A 393 -0.59 16.51 31.93
C LYS A 393 -1.98 16.74 32.53
N GLY A 394 -3.06 16.30 31.86
CA GLY A 394 -4.44 16.53 32.30
C GLY A 394 -4.88 17.99 32.23
N GLY A 395 -4.18 18.83 31.45
CA GLY A 395 -4.55 20.23 31.26
C GLY A 395 -5.54 20.41 30.11
N SER A 396 -6.29 21.50 30.16
CA SER A 396 -7.26 21.91 29.13
C SER A 396 -6.94 23.26 28.48
N VAL A 397 -5.87 23.93 28.92
CA VAL A 397 -5.47 25.27 28.44
C VAL A 397 -4.00 25.26 28.04
N ILE A 398 -3.69 25.86 26.88
CA ILE A 398 -2.33 26.08 26.38
C ILE A 398 -1.99 27.56 26.55
N ASP A 399 -1.15 27.87 27.54
CA ASP A 399 -0.57 29.19 27.74
C ASP A 399 0.75 29.36 26.94
N LEU A 400 1.23 30.60 26.84
CA LEU A 400 2.46 30.91 26.12
C LEU A 400 3.69 30.19 26.71
N ALA A 401 3.72 29.99 28.03
CA ALA A 401 4.81 29.29 28.72
C ALA A 401 4.84 27.80 28.34
N THR A 402 3.69 27.14 28.29
CA THR A 402 3.55 25.74 27.87
C THR A 402 3.90 25.57 26.41
N PHE A 403 3.46 26.49 25.54
CA PHE A 403 3.88 26.51 24.14
C PHE A 403 5.40 26.63 24.02
N ARG A 404 6.03 27.60 24.70
CA ARG A 404 7.49 27.83 24.65
C ARG A 404 8.29 26.69 25.24
N ASN A 405 7.88 26.12 26.37
CA ASN A 405 8.57 25.00 27.01
C ASN A 405 8.46 23.72 26.17
N THR A 406 7.32 23.50 25.54
CA THR A 406 7.14 22.40 24.60
C THR A 406 8.00 22.63 23.36
N ALA A 407 7.98 23.84 22.79
CA ALA A 407 8.83 24.23 21.66
C ALA A 407 10.33 24.04 21.97
N LEU A 408 10.80 24.39 23.17
CA LEU A 408 12.16 24.16 23.65
C LEU A 408 12.51 22.66 23.75
N SER A 409 11.57 21.83 24.23
CA SER A 409 11.77 20.37 24.28
C SER A 409 11.83 19.71 22.89
N PHE A 410 11.31 20.40 21.86
CA PHE A 410 11.41 20.05 20.44
C PHE A 410 12.53 20.83 19.71
N GLY A 411 13.40 21.54 20.44
CA GLY A 411 14.58 22.21 19.87
C GLY A 411 14.32 23.59 19.23
N MET A 412 13.13 24.15 19.34
CA MET A 412 12.83 25.50 18.84
C MET A 412 13.32 26.57 19.84
N LYS A 413 14.34 27.36 19.47
CA LYS A 413 14.74 28.54 20.26
C LYS A 413 13.62 29.61 20.22
N PRO A 414 13.31 30.29 21.33
CA PRO A 414 12.45 31.45 21.28
C PRO A 414 13.16 32.54 20.46
N GLY A 415 12.52 32.99 19.37
CA GLY A 415 12.94 34.19 18.67
C GLY A 415 13.00 35.35 19.67
N GLY A 416 14.17 35.97 19.79
CA GLY A 416 14.42 37.06 20.72
C GLY A 416 13.42 38.19 20.52
N ASP A 417 12.93 38.72 21.64
CA ASP A 417 12.07 39.90 21.67
C ASP A 417 12.86 41.11 21.14
N PRO A 418 12.37 41.86 20.12
CA PRO A 418 13.03 43.07 19.67
C PRO A 418 12.73 44.20 20.67
N GLY A 419 13.40 44.18 21.83
CA GLY A 419 13.01 45.05 22.95
C GLY A 419 14.09 45.50 23.94
N GLU A 420 15.33 45.01 23.89
CA GLU A 420 16.41 45.51 24.78
C GLU A 420 17.59 46.04 23.98
N GLY A 421 17.46 47.31 23.59
CA GLY A 421 18.57 48.13 23.13
C GLY A 421 19.51 48.46 24.29
N LYS A 422 20.80 48.18 24.06
CA LYS A 422 21.99 48.84 24.62
C LYS A 422 21.72 49.93 25.68
N ARG A 423 22.08 49.65 26.93
CA ARG A 423 22.74 50.61 27.82
C ARG A 423 23.77 49.86 28.66
N GLY A 424 25.02 50.33 28.63
CA GLY A 424 26.18 49.75 29.31
C GLY A 424 27.30 49.51 28.33
#